data_AF-A0A7S3IYI9-F1
#
_entry.id   AF-A0A7S3IYI9-F1
#
_cell.length_a   1.000
_cell.length_b   1.000
_cell.length_c   1.000
_cell.angle_alpha   90.00
_cell.angle_beta   90.00
_cell.angle_gamma   90.00
#
_symmetry.space_group_name_H-M   'P 1'
#
loop_
_entity.id
_entity.type
_entity.pdbx_description
1 polymer ?
#
loop_
_entity_poly.entity_id
_entity_poly.type
_entity_poly.pdbx_seq_one_letter_code
_entity_poly.pdbx_strand_id
1 'polypeptide(L)'
;RRIAVKKSLDKDKPLPTELRKERDAVMHEHELADNHTIAARTKIDDEYEEAKYRDPKLLITTSRNPSSRLTQFQKELKIIMPNSIRINRGGYVLKDLVKICQTNSFTDLVLLHETRGEPDGLIVSHLPYGPTAYFGLSNVVLRHDLKGKVDPVSEAYPHLIFNE
;
A
#
# COMPACT_ATOMS: atom_id res chain seq x y z
N ARG A 1 17.54 24.74 -3.13
CA ARG A 1 18.31 25.78 -3.86
C ARG A 1 17.51 26.35 -5.03
N ARG A 2 17.11 25.57 -6.04
CA ARG A 2 16.27 26.01 -7.19
C ARG A 2 14.98 26.77 -6.81
N ILE A 3 14.23 26.31 -5.80
CA ILE A 3 13.02 26.99 -5.29
C ILE A 3 13.35 28.39 -4.72
N ALA A 4 14.50 28.55 -4.07
CA ALA A 4 14.92 29.83 -3.51
C ALA A 4 15.31 30.81 -4.63
N VAL A 5 15.91 30.32 -5.71
CA VAL A 5 16.20 31.11 -6.92
C VAL A 5 14.91 31.54 -7.61
N LYS A 6 13.98 30.61 -7.86
CA LYS A 6 12.66 30.95 -8.42
C LYS A 6 11.93 31.97 -7.56
N LYS A 7 11.85 31.78 -6.24
CA LYS A 7 11.23 32.74 -5.31
C LYS A 7 11.91 34.11 -5.29
N SER A 8 13.20 34.18 -5.61
CA SER A 8 13.93 35.44 -5.69
C SER A 8 13.66 36.15 -7.02
N LEU A 9 13.58 35.39 -8.12
CA LEU A 9 13.18 35.86 -9.45
C LEU A 9 11.73 36.36 -9.44
N ASP A 10 10.79 35.57 -8.90
CA ASP A 10 9.35 35.91 -8.84
C ASP A 10 9.07 37.14 -7.94
N LYS A 11 9.97 37.47 -7.01
CA LYS A 11 9.81 38.57 -6.04
C LYS A 11 10.74 39.76 -6.28
N ASP A 12 11.54 39.74 -7.34
CA ASP A 12 12.61 40.72 -7.62
C ASP A 12 13.51 41.00 -6.40
N LYS A 13 13.83 39.95 -5.63
CA LYS A 13 14.71 40.05 -4.45
C LYS A 13 16.10 39.53 -4.78
N PRO A 14 17.16 40.13 -4.22
CA PRO A 14 18.52 39.65 -4.43
C PRO A 14 18.69 38.25 -3.83
N LEU A 15 19.44 37.39 -4.52
CA LEU A 15 19.71 36.02 -4.07
C LEU A 15 20.34 35.98 -2.67
N PRO A 16 19.99 34.98 -1.83
CA PRO A 16 20.62 34.75 -0.53
C PRO A 16 22.14 34.65 -0.64
N THR A 17 22.86 35.20 0.34
CA THR A 17 24.33 35.30 0.35
C THR A 17 25.03 33.94 0.14
N GLU A 18 24.44 32.86 0.65
CA GLU A 18 24.92 31.48 0.50
C GLU A 18 24.92 30.97 -0.94
N LEU A 19 23.99 31.47 -1.78
CA LEU A 19 23.82 31.03 -3.18
C LEU A 19 24.53 31.95 -4.17
N ARG A 20 25.08 33.10 -3.72
CA ARG A 20 25.75 34.07 -4.60
C ARG A 20 27.07 33.55 -5.17
N LYS A 21 27.80 32.71 -4.43
CA LYS A 21 29.06 32.12 -4.90
C LYS A 21 28.87 31.11 -6.03
N GLU A 22 27.72 30.43 -6.03
CA GLU A 22 27.34 29.41 -7.03
C GLU A 22 26.26 29.94 -7.99
N ARG A 23 26.12 31.27 -8.11
CA ARG A 23 25.01 31.91 -8.84
C ARG A 23 24.88 31.35 -10.25
N ASP A 24 25.97 31.36 -11.01
CA ASP A 24 25.94 31.02 -12.43
C ASP A 24 25.59 29.53 -12.64
N ALA A 25 26.08 28.65 -11.76
CA ALA A 25 25.75 27.24 -11.77
C ALA A 25 24.27 26.98 -11.44
N VAL A 26 23.73 27.64 -10.41
CA VAL A 26 22.34 27.45 -9.96
C VAL A 26 21.34 28.09 -10.95
N MET A 27 21.72 29.18 -11.62
CA MET A 27 20.91 29.79 -12.68
C MET A 27 20.87 28.92 -13.92
N HIS A 28 22.01 28.38 -14.35
CA HIS A 28 22.06 27.45 -15.48
C HIS A 28 21.25 26.17 -15.20
N GLU A 29 21.34 25.64 -13.98
CA GLU A 29 20.54 24.51 -13.52
C GLU A 29 19.03 24.82 -13.48
N HIS A 30 18.66 26.08 -13.27
CA HIS A 30 17.26 26.52 -13.31
C HIS A 30 16.75 26.66 -14.75
N GLU A 31 17.55 27.20 -15.66
CA GLU A 31 17.21 27.36 -17.09
C GLU A 31 17.04 26.02 -17.80
N LEU A 32 17.83 25.01 -17.42
CA LEU A 32 17.72 23.65 -17.93
C LEU A 32 16.50 22.87 -17.39
N ALA A 33 15.78 23.41 -16.41
CA ALA A 33 14.66 22.72 -15.78
C ALA A 33 13.33 23.09 -16.45
N ASP A 34 12.63 22.11 -17.02
CA ASP A 34 11.27 22.29 -17.55
C ASP A 34 10.25 22.63 -16.45
N ASN A 35 9.13 23.27 -16.83
CA ASN A 35 8.02 23.59 -15.92
C ASN A 35 7.54 22.39 -15.07
N HIS A 36 7.69 21.18 -15.60
CA HIS A 36 7.35 19.92 -14.92
C HIS A 36 8.32 19.54 -13.78
N THR A 37 9.56 20.02 -13.83
CA THR A 37 10.65 19.79 -12.85
C THR A 37 10.78 20.95 -11.86
N ILE A 38 10.22 22.12 -12.19
CA ILE A 38 10.24 23.34 -11.38
C ILE A 38 9.21 23.28 -10.24
N ALA A 39 8.03 22.69 -10.48
CA ALA A 39 7.14 22.34 -9.38
C ALA A 39 7.87 21.31 -8.53
N ALA A 40 8.12 21.64 -7.26
CA ALA A 40 8.68 20.70 -6.33
C ALA A 40 7.78 19.47 -6.31
N ARG A 41 8.15 18.41 -7.04
CA ARG A 41 7.80 17.08 -6.57
C ARG A 41 8.34 17.08 -5.15
N THR A 42 7.46 17.04 -4.16
CA THR A 42 7.81 16.53 -2.84
C THR A 42 8.46 15.21 -3.16
N LYS A 43 9.80 15.19 -3.18
CA LYS A 43 10.61 14.07 -3.62
C LYS A 43 10.59 13.04 -2.50
N ILE A 44 9.38 12.63 -2.14
CA ILE A 44 9.06 11.49 -1.32
C ILE A 44 8.88 10.43 -2.38
N ASP A 45 9.86 9.54 -2.48
CA ASP A 45 9.71 8.28 -3.18
C ASP A 45 8.54 7.59 -2.47
N ASP A 46 7.36 7.57 -3.08
CA ASP A 46 6.14 7.00 -2.52
C ASP A 46 5.88 5.71 -3.27
N GLU A 47 6.05 4.58 -2.58
CA GLU A 47 5.87 3.24 -3.14
C GLU A 47 4.46 3.04 -3.72
N TYR A 48 3.50 3.90 -3.35
CA TYR A 48 2.12 3.85 -3.82
C TYR A 48 1.81 4.82 -4.98
N GLU A 49 2.79 5.53 -5.57
CA GLU A 49 2.52 6.42 -6.72
C GLU A 49 1.85 5.67 -7.90
N GLU A 50 2.24 4.41 -8.12
CA GLU A 50 1.69 3.55 -9.17
C GLU A 50 0.22 3.18 -8.95
N ALA A 51 -0.28 3.26 -7.72
CA ALA A 51 -1.68 2.94 -7.39
C ALA A 51 -2.71 3.85 -8.08
N LYS A 52 -2.26 5.00 -8.61
CA LYS A 52 -3.11 5.92 -9.40
C LYS A 52 -3.43 5.39 -10.79
N TYR A 53 -2.60 4.52 -11.34
CA TYR A 53 -2.67 4.09 -12.74
C TYR A 53 -2.99 2.61 -12.90
N ARG A 54 -2.85 1.82 -11.83
CA ARG A 54 -3.04 0.38 -11.85
C ARG A 54 -3.94 -0.07 -10.71
N ASP A 55 -4.93 -0.87 -11.04
CA ASP A 55 -5.78 -1.50 -10.03
C ASP A 55 -4.96 -2.46 -9.15
N PRO A 56 -5.12 -2.40 -7.82
CA PRO A 56 -4.41 -3.28 -6.91
C PRO A 56 -4.88 -4.73 -7.10
N LYS A 57 -3.92 -5.65 -6.99
CA LYS A 57 -4.15 -7.09 -7.09
C LYS A 57 -3.61 -7.74 -5.83
N LEU A 58 -4.51 -8.21 -4.99
CA LEU A 58 -4.17 -8.70 -3.65
C LEU A 58 -4.14 -10.23 -3.61
N LEU A 59 -3.15 -10.79 -2.91
CA LEU A 59 -3.12 -12.20 -2.56
C LEU A 59 -3.40 -12.37 -1.07
N ILE A 60 -4.47 -13.06 -0.71
CA ILE A 60 -4.83 -13.36 0.67
C ILE A 60 -4.47 -14.82 0.98
N THR A 61 -3.63 -15.02 2.00
CA THR A 61 -3.24 -16.34 2.49
C THR A 61 -3.29 -16.42 4.02
N THR A 62 -3.22 -17.63 4.56
CA THR A 62 -3.28 -17.92 6.00
C THR A 62 -1.92 -18.38 6.53
N SER A 63 -1.88 -18.65 7.82
CA SER A 63 -0.86 -19.48 8.46
C SER A 63 -0.78 -20.89 7.84
N ARG A 64 0.28 -21.64 8.17
CA ARG A 64 0.62 -22.93 7.54
C ARG A 64 -0.48 -24.00 7.68
N ASN A 65 -1.04 -24.11 8.87
CA ASN A 65 -2.10 -25.06 9.20
C ASN A 65 -3.30 -24.27 9.78
N PRO A 66 -4.13 -23.67 8.92
CA PRO A 66 -5.25 -22.86 9.37
C PRO A 66 -6.36 -23.75 9.92
N SER A 67 -7.08 -23.25 10.90
CA SER A 67 -8.35 -23.81 11.36
C SER A 67 -9.44 -23.58 10.32
N SER A 68 -10.55 -24.31 10.48
CA SER A 68 -11.76 -24.07 9.69
C SER A 68 -12.28 -22.65 9.84
N ARG A 69 -12.17 -22.09 11.05
CA ARG A 69 -12.61 -20.75 11.42
C ARG A 69 -11.78 -19.66 10.74
N LEU A 70 -10.44 -19.79 10.73
CA LEU A 70 -9.58 -18.88 9.97
C LEU A 70 -9.79 -19.00 8.46
N THR A 71 -10.09 -20.20 7.96
CA THR A 71 -10.42 -20.39 6.54
C THR A 71 -11.73 -19.71 6.16
N GLN A 72 -12.71 -19.65 7.07
CA GLN A 72 -13.94 -18.88 6.89
C GLN A 72 -13.66 -17.38 6.92
N PHE A 73 -12.87 -16.90 7.89
CA PHE A 73 -12.44 -15.49 7.95
C PHE A 73 -11.69 -15.06 6.68
N GLN A 74 -10.83 -15.91 6.14
CA GLN A 74 -10.14 -15.66 4.86
C GLN A 74 -11.12 -15.48 3.69
N LYS A 75 -12.24 -16.22 3.68
CA LYS A 75 -13.29 -16.05 2.66
C LYS A 75 -14.04 -14.74 2.85
N GLU A 76 -14.34 -14.35 4.08
CA GLU A 76 -14.98 -13.06 4.38
C GLU A 76 -14.09 -11.90 3.93
N LEU A 77 -12.79 -11.96 4.21
CA LEU A 77 -11.85 -10.90 3.81
C LEU A 77 -11.72 -10.78 2.29
N LYS A 78 -11.77 -11.90 1.57
CA LYS A 78 -11.81 -11.89 0.09
C LYS A 78 -13.02 -11.11 -0.45
N ILE A 79 -14.16 -11.22 0.21
CA ILE A 79 -15.39 -10.54 -0.20
C ILE A 79 -15.29 -9.03 0.09
N ILE A 80 -14.63 -8.65 1.18
CA ILE A 80 -14.44 -7.24 1.57
C ILE A 80 -13.45 -6.54 0.64
N MET A 81 -12.35 -7.21 0.28
CA MET A 81 -11.30 -6.63 -0.56
C MET A 81 -11.55 -6.95 -2.03
N PRO A 82 -11.93 -5.97 -2.87
CA PRO A 82 -12.10 -6.20 -4.30
C PRO A 82 -10.77 -6.60 -4.95
N ASN A 83 -10.82 -7.24 -6.12
CA ASN A 83 -9.63 -7.68 -6.87
C ASN A 83 -8.66 -8.61 -6.08
N SER A 84 -9.17 -9.29 -5.05
CA SER A 84 -8.38 -10.19 -4.20
C SER A 84 -8.49 -11.66 -4.61
N ILE A 85 -7.38 -12.38 -4.53
CA ILE A 85 -7.28 -13.81 -4.80
C ILE A 85 -6.93 -14.54 -3.50
N ARG A 86 -7.67 -15.60 -3.20
CA ARG A 86 -7.44 -16.46 -2.04
C ARG A 86 -6.56 -17.64 -2.44
N ILE A 87 -5.52 -17.92 -1.68
CA ILE A 87 -4.71 -19.14 -1.84
C ILE A 87 -4.64 -19.91 -0.52
N ASN A 88 -4.76 -21.25 -0.62
CA ASN A 88 -4.52 -22.14 0.50
C ASN A 88 -3.01 -22.24 0.74
N ARG A 89 -2.58 -22.06 2.00
CA ARG A 89 -1.15 -22.01 2.32
C ARG A 89 -0.43 -23.35 2.14
N GLY A 90 -1.00 -24.44 2.67
CA GLY A 90 -0.45 -25.79 2.56
C GLY A 90 1.04 -25.87 2.90
N GLY A 91 1.82 -26.50 2.01
CA GLY A 91 3.26 -26.67 2.14
C GLY A 91 4.11 -25.46 1.71
N TYR A 92 3.49 -24.37 1.20
CA TYR A 92 4.25 -23.25 0.63
C TYR A 92 5.04 -22.48 1.70
N VAL A 93 6.34 -22.32 1.44
CA VAL A 93 7.22 -21.46 2.23
C VAL A 93 6.93 -20.00 1.88
N LEU A 94 7.11 -19.08 2.85
CA LEU A 94 6.77 -17.66 2.65
C LEU A 94 7.58 -17.03 1.52
N LYS A 95 8.86 -17.40 1.42
CA LYS A 95 9.75 -16.94 0.34
C LYS A 95 9.23 -17.32 -1.04
N ASP A 96 8.67 -18.52 -1.18
CA ASP A 96 8.14 -18.99 -2.46
C ASP A 96 6.85 -18.25 -2.82
N LEU A 97 6.00 -17.96 -1.83
CA LEU A 97 4.81 -17.14 -2.06
C LEU A 97 5.15 -15.72 -2.48
N VAL A 98 6.12 -15.08 -1.84
CA VAL A 98 6.58 -13.74 -2.24
C VAL A 98 7.11 -13.76 -3.68
N LYS A 99 7.90 -14.77 -4.06
CA LYS A 99 8.34 -14.95 -5.45
C LYS A 99 7.18 -15.13 -6.42
N ILE A 100 6.20 -15.98 -6.07
CA ILE A 100 4.98 -16.18 -6.88
C ILE A 100 4.22 -14.86 -7.03
N CYS A 101 4.12 -14.07 -5.95
CA CYS A 101 3.46 -12.77 -5.98
C CYS A 101 4.16 -11.80 -6.93
N GLN A 102 5.50 -11.72 -6.85
CA GLN A 102 6.33 -10.88 -7.70
C GLN A 102 6.20 -11.28 -9.18
N THR A 103 6.31 -12.58 -9.50
CA THR A 103 6.18 -13.07 -10.89
C THR A 103 4.80 -12.80 -11.48
N ASN A 104 3.74 -12.86 -10.66
CA ASN A 104 2.36 -12.64 -11.10
C ASN A 104 1.88 -11.18 -10.94
N SER A 105 2.81 -10.26 -10.61
CA SER A 105 2.56 -8.83 -10.41
C SER A 105 1.40 -8.54 -9.44
N PHE A 106 1.40 -9.21 -8.29
CA PHE A 106 0.53 -8.83 -7.17
C PHE A 106 1.08 -7.56 -6.51
N THR A 107 0.18 -6.64 -6.16
CA THR A 107 0.53 -5.40 -5.46
C THR A 107 0.72 -5.64 -3.98
N ASP A 108 -0.12 -6.49 -3.38
CA ASP A 108 -0.15 -6.68 -1.93
C ASP A 108 -0.30 -8.15 -1.55
N LEU A 109 0.43 -8.54 -0.51
CA LEU A 109 0.30 -9.83 0.16
C LEU A 109 -0.33 -9.62 1.53
N VAL A 110 -1.47 -10.27 1.74
CA VAL A 110 -2.21 -10.27 3.00
C VAL A 110 -2.07 -11.64 3.66
N LEU A 111 -1.51 -11.68 4.87
CA LEU A 111 -1.27 -12.88 5.64
C LEU A 111 -2.07 -12.85 6.95
N LEU A 112 -2.91 -13.87 7.14
CA LEU A 112 -3.77 -14.02 8.32
C LEU A 112 -3.18 -15.02 9.32
N HIS A 113 -3.20 -14.64 10.59
CA HIS A 113 -2.83 -15.46 11.74
C HIS A 113 -4.04 -15.67 12.66
N GLU A 114 -3.96 -16.74 13.43
CA GLU A 114 -4.94 -17.06 14.46
C GLU A 114 -4.24 -17.66 15.68
N THR A 115 -4.92 -17.57 16.81
CA THR A 115 -4.62 -18.34 18.02
C THR A 115 -5.85 -19.16 18.38
N ARG A 116 -5.71 -20.50 18.36
CA ARG A 116 -6.76 -21.46 18.77
C ARG A 116 -8.10 -21.29 18.03
N GLY A 117 -8.08 -20.90 16.76
CA GLY A 117 -9.28 -20.70 15.95
C GLY A 117 -9.72 -19.26 15.83
N GLU A 118 -9.29 -18.38 16.74
CA GLU A 118 -9.64 -16.95 16.69
C GLU A 118 -8.60 -16.16 15.90
N PRO A 119 -8.99 -15.43 14.84
CA PRO A 119 -8.08 -14.56 14.11
C PRO A 119 -7.56 -13.43 15.00
N ASP A 120 -6.24 -13.31 15.10
CA ASP A 120 -5.58 -12.37 16.01
C ASP A 120 -4.53 -11.50 15.31
N GLY A 121 -4.14 -11.85 14.08
CA GLY A 121 -3.10 -11.14 13.35
C GLY A 121 -3.43 -10.98 11.86
N LEU A 122 -3.23 -9.77 11.37
CA LEU A 122 -3.31 -9.41 9.96
C LEU A 122 -2.00 -8.71 9.57
N ILE A 123 -1.34 -9.23 8.54
CA ILE A 123 -0.11 -8.63 8.01
C ILE A 123 -0.38 -8.24 6.57
N VAL A 124 -0.15 -6.97 6.23
CA VAL A 124 -0.30 -6.44 4.88
C VAL A 124 1.07 -5.97 4.41
N SER A 125 1.58 -6.58 3.34
CA SER A 125 2.90 -6.29 2.78
C SER A 125 2.74 -5.82 1.34
N HIS A 126 3.20 -4.61 1.05
CA HIS A 126 3.21 -4.07 -0.30
C HIS A 126 4.44 -4.58 -1.05
N LEU A 127 4.23 -5.03 -2.28
CA LEU A 127 5.24 -5.66 -3.13
C LEU A 127 5.55 -4.77 -4.34
N PRO A 128 6.76 -4.86 -4.91
CA PRO A 128 7.83 -5.81 -4.61
C PRO A 128 8.73 -5.44 -3.42
N TYR A 129 8.84 -4.15 -3.09
CA TYR A 129 9.75 -3.62 -2.06
C TYR A 129 9.07 -2.61 -1.15
N GLY A 130 7.75 -2.70 -1.00
CA GLY A 130 6.97 -1.77 -0.20
C GLY A 130 6.97 -2.07 1.29
N PRO A 131 6.33 -1.20 2.09
CA PRO A 131 6.25 -1.37 3.53
C PRO A 131 5.40 -2.56 3.93
N THR A 132 5.60 -3.04 5.15
CA THR A 132 4.80 -4.10 5.76
C THR A 132 4.17 -3.60 7.06
N ALA A 133 2.85 -3.64 7.13
CA ALA A 133 2.06 -3.27 8.29
C ALA A 133 1.59 -4.52 9.03
N TYR A 134 1.76 -4.50 10.35
CA TYR A 134 1.32 -5.55 11.26
C TYR A 134 0.16 -5.03 12.10
N PHE A 135 -0.96 -5.75 12.07
CA PHE A 135 -2.16 -5.41 12.82
C PHE A 135 -2.49 -6.54 13.79
N GLY A 136 -2.61 -6.20 15.06
CA GLY A 136 -3.23 -7.07 16.06
C GLY A 136 -4.75 -6.93 15.97
N LEU A 137 -5.45 -8.03 15.73
CA LEU A 137 -6.90 -8.07 15.68
C LEU A 137 -7.44 -8.41 17.07
N SER A 138 -8.46 -7.66 17.50
CA SER A 138 -9.18 -7.92 18.74
C SER A 138 -10.68 -7.80 18.50
N ASN A 139 -11.47 -8.52 19.29
CA ASN A 139 -12.94 -8.54 19.18
C ASN A 139 -13.45 -8.91 17.78
N VAL A 140 -12.79 -9.87 17.12
CA VAL A 140 -13.19 -10.35 15.80
C VAL A 140 -14.49 -11.14 15.91
N VAL A 141 -15.52 -10.72 15.17
CA VAL A 141 -16.78 -11.46 15.03
C VAL A 141 -16.93 -11.85 13.57
N LEU A 142 -17.05 -13.13 13.30
CA LEU A 142 -17.18 -13.63 11.94
C LEU A 142 -18.63 -13.54 11.47
N ARG A 143 -18.81 -13.22 10.18
CA ARG A 143 -20.13 -13.30 9.54
C ARG A 143 -20.71 -14.71 9.64
N HIS A 144 -19.87 -15.74 9.56
CA HIS A 144 -20.31 -17.14 9.68
C HIS A 144 -20.83 -17.51 11.09
N ASP A 145 -20.57 -16.70 12.12
CA ASP A 145 -21.09 -16.94 13.48
C ASP A 145 -22.51 -16.42 13.67
N LEU A 146 -22.99 -15.57 12.77
CA LEU A 146 -24.32 -14.99 12.86
C LEU A 146 -25.38 -16.07 12.69
N LYS A 147 -26.31 -16.13 13.64
CA LYS A 147 -27.44 -17.07 13.61
C LYS A 147 -28.45 -16.62 12.56
N GLY A 148 -28.69 -17.45 11.54
CA GLY A 148 -29.72 -17.22 10.53
C GLY A 148 -29.20 -17.37 9.10
N LYS A 149 -30.10 -17.21 8.12
CA LYS A 149 -29.72 -17.17 6.71
C LYS A 149 -29.23 -15.76 6.41
N VAL A 150 -27.93 -15.64 6.16
CA VAL A 150 -27.30 -14.37 5.83
C VAL A 150 -27.27 -14.22 4.31
N ASP A 151 -27.75 -13.09 3.81
CA ASP A 151 -27.76 -12.81 2.37
C ASP A 151 -26.34 -12.72 1.78
N PRO A 152 -26.16 -12.98 0.47
CA PRO A 152 -24.88 -12.75 -0.19
C PRO A 152 -24.44 -11.29 -0.05
N VAL A 153 -23.14 -11.06 0.14
CA VAL A 153 -22.58 -9.71 0.20
C VAL A 153 -22.46 -9.16 -1.23
N SER A 154 -22.71 -7.87 -1.41
CA SER A 154 -22.41 -7.20 -2.68
C SER A 154 -20.89 -7.16 -2.92
N GLU A 155 -20.46 -7.57 -4.11
CA GLU A 155 -19.05 -7.47 -4.55
C GLU A 155 -18.76 -6.14 -5.26
N ALA A 156 -19.61 -5.13 -5.08
CA ALA A 156 -19.39 -3.80 -5.63
C ALA A 156 -18.18 -3.12 -4.96
N TYR A 157 -17.54 -2.19 -5.69
CA TYR A 157 -16.43 -1.41 -5.13
C TYR A 157 -16.91 -0.58 -3.92
N PRO A 158 -16.31 -0.76 -2.74
CA PRO A 158 -16.74 -0.08 -1.53
C PRO A 158 -16.27 1.37 -1.52
N HIS A 159 -17.06 2.25 -0.90
CA HIS A 159 -16.60 3.57 -0.50
C HIS A 159 -15.76 3.48 0.78
N LEU A 160 -14.65 4.21 0.84
CA LEU A 160 -13.75 4.22 1.98
C LEU A 160 -13.95 5.52 2.78
N ILE A 161 -14.07 5.39 4.10
CA ILE A 161 -14.16 6.52 5.03
C ILE A 161 -13.06 6.33 6.07
N PHE A 162 -12.24 7.36 6.25
CA PHE A 162 -11.21 7.42 7.28
C PHE A 162 -11.63 8.50 8.27
N ASN A 163 -11.74 8.13 9.54
CA ASN A 163 -12.05 9.06 10.63
C ASN A 163 -10.94 9.00 11.66
N GLU A 164 -10.50 10.17 12.12
CA GLU A 164 -9.50 10.33 13.19
C GLU A 164 -10.17 10.36 14.58
#